data_AF-A0AAE3E003-F1
#
_entry.id   AF-A0AAE3E003-F1
#
_cell.length_a   1.000
_cell.length_b   1.000
_cell.length_c   1.000
_cell.angle_alpha   90.00
_cell.angle_beta   90.00
_cell.angle_gamma   90.00
#
_symmetry.space_group_name_H-M   'P 1'
#
loop_
_entity.id
_entity.type
_entity.pdbx_description
1 polymer ?
#
loop_
_entity_poly.entity_id
_entity_poly.type
_entity_poly.pdbx_seq_one_letter_code
_entity_poly.pdbx_strand_id
1 'polypeptide(L)'
;MKKILTVALSVALLLSTTACGTNSELEALKQANEQLKSQLSDTEEKPTEKPTEKPTEKPTEKSEEQKTSDTQPNSDNAYEFTAGNYDCPADIPAGKYDVVAISGSGNFTIKREDGHTQTCERLGVDADDEFYIKEYKNAKLLDGKALEISGTLRVQLNPKD
;
A
#
# COMPACT_ATOMS: atom_id res chain seq x y z
N MET A 1 -37.94 16.72 -26.03
CA MET A 1 -38.92 16.15 -25.07
C MET A 1 -38.44 14.76 -24.66
N LYS A 2 -38.35 14.51 -23.33
CA LYS A 2 -38.36 13.18 -22.65
C LYS A 2 -37.14 12.27 -22.96
N LYS A 3 -36.12 12.23 -22.09
CA LYS A 3 -35.95 11.27 -20.97
C LYS A 3 -36.27 9.83 -21.39
N ILE A 4 -35.31 8.91 -21.23
CA ILE A 4 -35.38 7.74 -20.33
C ILE A 4 -34.04 6.97 -20.38
N LEU A 5 -33.44 6.90 -19.20
CA LEU A 5 -32.38 6.02 -18.75
C LEU A 5 -33.00 4.66 -18.43
N THR A 6 -32.51 3.53 -18.96
CA THR A 6 -32.71 2.22 -18.31
C THR A 6 -31.59 1.22 -18.61
N VAL A 7 -31.11 0.64 -17.52
CA VAL A 7 -30.16 -0.46 -17.31
C VAL A 7 -30.77 -1.83 -17.69
N ALA A 8 -29.94 -2.77 -18.19
CA ALA A 8 -30.02 -4.24 -17.98
C ALA A 8 -28.97 -4.90 -18.91
N LEU A 9 -27.88 -5.50 -18.41
CA LEU A 9 -27.80 -6.83 -17.79
C LEU A 9 -28.30 -7.96 -18.71
N SER A 10 -27.38 -8.62 -19.43
CA SER A 10 -27.56 -10.02 -19.83
C SER A 10 -26.23 -10.63 -20.30
N VAL A 11 -25.65 -11.40 -19.39
CA VAL A 11 -24.67 -12.46 -19.63
C VAL A 11 -25.28 -13.49 -20.57
N ALA A 12 -24.59 -13.84 -21.65
CA ALA A 12 -24.84 -15.06 -22.41
C ALA A 12 -23.53 -15.83 -22.50
N LEU A 13 -23.46 -16.82 -21.62
CA LEU A 13 -22.44 -17.86 -21.47
C LEU A 13 -22.44 -18.76 -22.72
N LEU A 14 -21.30 -18.95 -23.37
CA LEU A 14 -21.07 -20.11 -24.25
C LEU A 14 -20.02 -21.00 -23.61
N LEU A 15 -20.52 -22.10 -23.03
CA LEU A 15 -19.75 -23.23 -22.50
C LEU A 15 -19.24 -24.10 -23.66
N SER A 16 -17.97 -24.51 -23.61
CA SER A 16 -17.51 -25.72 -24.29
C SER A 16 -16.59 -26.55 -23.40
N THR A 17 -17.20 -27.62 -22.87
CA THR A 17 -16.70 -29.00 -22.80
C THR A 17 -15.36 -29.32 -22.11
N THR A 18 -15.50 -29.85 -20.88
CA THR A 18 -14.96 -31.14 -20.35
C THR A 18 -13.53 -31.60 -20.67
N ALA A 19 -12.74 -31.80 -19.60
CA ALA A 19 -11.88 -32.98 -19.42
C ALA A 19 -11.64 -33.26 -17.93
N CYS A 20 -11.82 -34.52 -17.52
CA CYS A 20 -11.64 -35.05 -16.17
C CYS A 20 -10.20 -34.91 -15.64
N GLY A 21 -10.08 -34.53 -14.37
CA GLY A 21 -8.88 -34.66 -13.55
C GLY A 21 -9.24 -34.26 -12.12
N THR A 22 -8.96 -35.12 -11.15
CA THR A 22 -9.36 -34.96 -9.75
C THR A 22 -8.70 -33.73 -9.11
N ASN A 23 -9.34 -32.57 -9.21
CA ASN A 23 -8.92 -31.35 -8.53
C ASN A 23 -9.79 -31.12 -7.29
N SER A 24 -9.36 -31.65 -6.15
CA SER A 24 -9.94 -31.30 -4.84
C SER A 24 -9.87 -29.79 -4.55
N GLU A 25 -9.05 -29.04 -5.29
CA GLU A 25 -8.89 -27.58 -5.15
C GLU A 25 -9.94 -26.77 -5.93
N LEU A 26 -10.60 -27.35 -6.95
CA LEU A 26 -11.64 -26.65 -7.73
C LEU A 26 -12.97 -26.59 -6.97
N GLU A 27 -13.32 -27.66 -6.25
CA GLU A 27 -14.51 -27.70 -5.40
C GLU A 27 -14.33 -26.82 -4.13
N ALA A 28 -13.11 -26.67 -3.61
CA ALA A 28 -12.82 -25.77 -2.49
C ALA A 28 -13.00 -24.27 -2.88
N LEU A 29 -12.59 -23.88 -4.10
CA LEU A 29 -12.82 -22.53 -4.61
C LEU A 29 -14.32 -22.23 -4.84
N LYS A 30 -15.10 -23.25 -5.22
CA LYS A 30 -16.54 -23.13 -5.42
C LYS A 30 -17.29 -22.97 -4.09
N GLN A 31 -16.86 -23.67 -3.06
CA GLN A 31 -17.43 -23.58 -1.71
C GLN A 31 -17.09 -22.26 -1.01
N ALA A 32 -15.88 -21.71 -1.23
CA ALA A 32 -15.49 -20.39 -0.72
C ALA A 32 -16.31 -19.24 -1.35
N ASN A 33 -16.60 -19.32 -2.66
CA ASN A 33 -17.43 -18.33 -3.35
C ASN A 33 -18.91 -18.38 -2.93
N GLU A 34 -19.42 -19.54 -2.52
CA GLU A 34 -20.79 -19.69 -2.01
C GLU A 34 -20.94 -19.12 -0.59
N GLN A 35 -19.91 -19.26 0.27
CA GLN A 35 -19.89 -18.62 1.58
C GLN A 35 -19.75 -17.09 1.52
N LEU A 36 -19.04 -16.55 0.52
CA LEU A 36 -18.94 -15.11 0.29
C LEU A 36 -20.28 -14.50 -0.16
N LYS A 37 -21.09 -15.26 -0.91
CA LYS A 37 -22.41 -14.82 -1.40
C LYS A 37 -23.47 -14.79 -0.29
N SER A 38 -23.36 -15.68 0.70
CA SER A 38 -24.26 -15.71 1.87
C SER A 38 -24.07 -14.53 2.83
N GLN A 39 -22.91 -13.84 2.81
CA GLN A 39 -22.65 -12.67 3.67
C GLN A 39 -23.07 -11.33 3.05
N LEU A 40 -23.57 -11.34 1.80
CA LEU A 40 -23.91 -10.12 1.04
C LEU A 40 -25.41 -9.98 0.73
N SER A 41 -26.27 -10.84 1.29
CA SER A 41 -27.71 -10.87 0.93
C SER A 41 -28.68 -10.77 2.11
N ASP A 42 -28.39 -9.89 3.06
CA ASP A 42 -29.41 -9.42 4.00
C ASP A 42 -29.62 -7.90 3.86
N THR A 43 -30.70 -7.57 3.13
CA THR A 43 -31.69 -6.51 3.46
C THR A 43 -31.53 -5.11 2.83
N GLU A 44 -32.11 -4.94 1.64
CA GLU A 44 -33.04 -3.83 1.28
C GLU A 44 -34.48 -4.42 1.37
N GLU A 45 -35.60 -3.78 1.75
CA GLU A 45 -35.96 -2.37 1.94
C GLU A 45 -37.36 -2.26 2.67
N LYS A 46 -37.54 -1.15 3.43
CA LYS A 46 -38.77 -0.31 3.65
C LYS A 46 -39.96 -0.74 4.56
N PRO A 47 -40.78 0.21 5.11
CA PRO A 47 -41.00 1.61 4.69
C PRO A 47 -40.92 2.74 5.74
N THR A 48 -40.57 3.92 5.21
CA THR A 48 -40.91 5.32 5.59
C THR A 48 -41.76 5.58 6.84
N GLU A 49 -41.23 6.41 7.76
CA GLU A 49 -41.88 7.61 8.30
C GLU A 49 -40.82 8.60 8.88
N LYS A 50 -41.02 9.90 8.67
CA LYS A 50 -40.25 11.05 9.19
C LYS A 50 -41.04 11.59 10.41
N PRO A 51 -40.49 12.08 11.55
CA PRO A 51 -39.57 13.24 11.52
C PRO A 51 -38.54 13.44 12.67
N THR A 52 -37.52 14.25 12.34
CA THR A 52 -36.81 15.25 13.19
C THR A 52 -35.63 14.83 14.10
N GLU A 53 -34.56 15.63 13.94
CA GLU A 53 -33.45 15.98 14.86
C GLU A 53 -32.11 15.20 14.89
N LYS A 54 -31.06 15.99 15.17
CA LYS A 54 -29.62 15.89 14.86
C LYS A 54 -28.83 15.57 16.16
N PRO A 55 -27.48 15.56 16.14
CA PRO A 55 -26.50 14.55 15.74
C PRO A 55 -25.85 13.82 16.95
N THR A 56 -25.29 12.63 16.79
CA THR A 56 -24.28 12.09 17.74
C THR A 56 -23.23 11.25 17.01
N GLU A 57 -22.01 11.33 17.54
CA GLU A 57 -20.70 11.15 16.92
C GLU A 57 -20.16 9.70 16.91
N LYS A 58 -19.12 9.53 16.07
CA LYS A 58 -17.91 8.65 16.21
C LYS A 58 -17.98 7.19 15.70
N PRO A 59 -16.85 6.52 15.34
CA PRO A 59 -15.54 6.99 14.84
C PRO A 59 -15.15 6.45 13.45
N THR A 60 -14.39 7.25 12.70
CA THR A 60 -13.52 6.82 11.61
C THR A 60 -12.27 6.15 12.19
N GLU A 61 -12.03 4.88 11.85
CA GLU A 61 -10.83 4.15 12.23
C GLU A 61 -9.66 4.58 11.32
N LYS A 62 -8.94 5.60 11.80
CA LYS A 62 -7.65 6.03 11.27
C LYS A 62 -6.58 5.26 12.07
N SER A 63 -5.94 4.29 11.43
CA SER A 63 -4.71 3.71 11.94
C SER A 63 -3.62 4.78 11.90
N GLU A 64 -3.41 5.44 13.04
CA GLU A 64 -2.23 6.26 13.29
C GLU A 64 -1.02 5.33 13.44
N GLU A 65 -0.28 5.13 12.34
CA GLU A 65 1.11 4.73 12.46
C GLU A 65 1.92 5.92 12.97
N GLN A 66 2.56 5.62 14.09
CA GLN A 66 3.25 6.53 14.98
C GLN A 66 4.43 7.18 14.24
N LYS A 67 4.29 8.46 13.85
CA LYS A 67 5.42 9.31 13.43
C LYS A 67 6.29 9.60 14.65
N THR A 68 7.19 8.68 15.03
CA THR A 68 8.29 9.00 15.94
C THR A 68 9.38 9.67 15.13
N SER A 69 9.36 11.00 15.15
CA SER A 69 10.37 11.89 14.59
C SER A 69 11.65 11.86 15.44
N ASP A 70 12.38 10.75 15.39
CA ASP A 70 13.75 10.68 15.93
C ASP A 70 14.76 10.89 14.80
N THR A 71 14.63 12.01 14.07
CA THR A 71 15.67 12.47 13.15
C THR A 71 16.78 13.14 13.97
N GLN A 72 17.57 12.35 14.69
CA GLN A 72 18.84 12.80 15.25
C GLN A 72 19.97 12.40 14.29
N PRO A 73 20.78 13.35 13.79
CA PRO A 73 22.01 13.00 13.11
C PRO A 73 22.94 12.30 14.10
N ASN A 74 23.33 11.06 13.81
CA ASN A 74 24.48 10.43 14.47
C ASN A 74 25.75 11.19 14.07
N SER A 75 26.83 11.11 14.85
CA SER A 75 28.08 11.89 14.73
C SER A 75 28.81 11.83 13.37
N ASP A 76 28.28 11.07 12.41
CA ASP A 76 28.81 10.85 11.06
C ASP A 76 27.92 11.42 9.92
N ASN A 77 27.02 12.38 10.19
CA ASN A 77 26.09 13.01 9.21
C ASN A 77 25.11 12.04 8.51
N ALA A 78 24.92 10.84 9.06
CA ALA A 78 23.96 9.87 8.56
C ALA A 78 22.58 10.07 9.21
N TYR A 79 21.52 9.85 8.43
CA TYR A 79 20.13 9.88 8.89
C TYR A 79 19.56 8.46 8.94
N GLU A 80 18.83 8.11 9.99
CA GLU A 80 18.13 6.84 10.08
C GLU A 80 16.63 7.02 9.90
N PHE A 81 16.02 6.14 9.10
CA PHE A 81 14.58 6.13 8.85
C PHE A 81 14.02 4.71 8.97
N THR A 82 12.78 4.62 9.44
CA THR A 82 12.01 3.39 9.54
C THR A 82 10.97 3.32 8.43
N ALA A 83 10.09 2.32 8.46
CA ALA A 83 8.89 2.35 7.62
C ALA A 83 8.08 3.63 7.89
N GLY A 84 7.54 4.21 6.80
CA GLY A 84 6.82 5.47 6.82
C GLY A 84 6.89 6.23 5.49
N ASN A 85 6.20 7.37 5.45
CA ASN A 85 6.19 8.31 4.33
C ASN A 85 6.92 9.59 4.75
N TYR A 86 7.81 10.08 3.90
CA TYR A 86 8.68 11.21 4.19
C TYR A 86 8.76 12.16 2.99
N ASP A 87 8.63 13.46 3.24
CA ASP A 87 8.71 14.48 2.20
C ASP A 87 10.11 15.10 2.15
N CYS A 88 10.62 15.36 0.94
CA CYS A 88 11.87 16.10 0.74
C CYS A 88 11.56 17.54 0.30
N PRO A 89 12.09 18.59 0.97
CA PRO A 89 13.13 18.56 2.00
C PRO A 89 12.61 18.51 3.45
N ALA A 90 11.30 18.42 3.68
CA ALA A 90 10.68 18.67 4.99
C ALA A 90 11.10 17.67 6.08
N ASP A 91 11.13 16.38 5.76
CA ASP A 91 11.56 15.30 6.66
C ASP A 91 12.99 14.81 6.33
N ILE A 92 13.39 14.88 5.05
CA ILE A 92 14.71 14.45 4.58
C ILE A 92 15.34 15.58 3.79
N PRO A 93 16.52 16.09 4.16
CA PRO A 93 17.20 17.10 3.36
C PRO A 93 17.34 16.67 1.89
N ALA A 94 17.16 17.61 0.97
CA ALA A 94 17.31 17.31 -0.44
C ALA A 94 18.78 16.99 -0.76
N GLY A 95 19.05 15.89 -1.45
CA GLY A 95 20.42 15.47 -1.73
C GLY A 95 20.54 14.13 -2.45
N LYS A 96 21.79 13.69 -2.57
CA LYS A 96 22.16 12.36 -3.06
C LYS A 96 22.65 11.52 -1.90
N TYR A 97 22.22 10.25 -1.87
CA TYR A 97 22.48 9.37 -0.74
C TYR A 97 22.91 7.97 -1.19
N ASP A 98 23.79 7.36 -0.42
CA ASP A 98 23.91 5.91 -0.37
C ASP A 98 22.98 5.39 0.73
N VAL A 99 22.07 4.50 0.37
CA VAL A 99 21.08 3.88 1.26
C VAL A 99 21.60 2.53 1.71
N VAL A 100 21.56 2.26 3.02
CA VAL A 100 21.98 0.98 3.60
C VAL A 100 20.85 0.44 4.47
N ALA A 101 20.40 -0.80 4.22
CA ALA A 101 19.52 -1.50 5.15
C ALA A 101 20.29 -1.84 6.43
N ILE A 102 19.79 -1.39 7.58
CA ILE A 102 20.42 -1.62 8.89
C ILE A 102 19.64 -2.64 9.75
N SER A 103 18.35 -2.84 9.47
CA SER A 103 17.56 -3.94 10.00
C SER A 103 16.26 -4.16 9.21
N GLY A 104 15.67 -5.35 9.33
CA GLY A 104 14.39 -5.68 8.69
C GLY A 104 14.46 -5.74 7.17
N SER A 105 13.30 -5.74 6.52
CA SER A 105 13.17 -5.78 5.06
C SER A 105 11.89 -5.11 4.56
N GLY A 106 11.92 -4.68 3.30
CA GLY A 106 10.81 -3.97 2.67
C GLY A 106 11.18 -3.23 1.40
N ASN A 107 10.30 -2.36 0.93
CA ASN A 107 10.53 -1.55 -0.26
C ASN A 107 11.01 -0.16 0.14
N PHE A 108 12.00 0.33 -0.59
CA PHE A 108 12.46 1.72 -0.59
C PHE A 108 11.99 2.36 -1.90
N THR A 109 11.00 3.25 -1.81
CA THR A 109 10.30 3.80 -2.98
C THR A 109 10.45 5.31 -3.05
N ILE A 110 11.06 5.82 -4.11
CA ILE A 110 11.10 7.25 -4.39
C ILE A 110 9.93 7.59 -5.33
N LYS A 111 9.07 8.52 -4.91
CA LYS A 111 7.98 9.08 -5.72
C LYS A 111 8.39 10.39 -6.37
N ARG A 112 7.89 10.63 -7.58
CA ARG A 112 7.89 11.96 -8.21
C ARG A 112 6.88 12.87 -7.51
N GLU A 113 6.93 14.16 -7.84
CA GLU A 113 6.01 15.17 -7.30
C GLU A 113 4.54 14.91 -7.71
N ASP A 114 4.34 14.24 -8.85
CA ASP A 114 3.02 13.79 -9.32
C ASP A 114 2.50 12.51 -8.61
N GLY A 115 3.24 11.99 -7.62
CA GLY A 115 2.90 10.78 -6.87
C GLY A 115 3.22 9.47 -7.59
N HIS A 116 3.67 9.49 -8.85
CA HIS A 116 4.08 8.27 -9.55
C HIS A 116 5.45 7.78 -9.06
N THR A 117 5.60 6.45 -8.98
CA THR A 117 6.88 5.82 -8.61
C THR A 117 7.98 6.18 -9.61
N GLN A 118 9.06 6.75 -9.11
CA GLN A 118 10.30 6.96 -9.84
C GLN A 118 11.21 5.73 -9.75
N THR A 119 11.42 5.24 -8.53
CA THR A 119 12.30 4.10 -8.21
C THR A 119 11.63 3.28 -7.12
N CYS A 120 11.76 1.95 -7.18
CA CYS A 120 11.35 1.05 -6.11
C CYS A 120 12.37 -0.08 -6.02
N GLU A 121 13.07 -0.17 -4.90
CA GLU A 121 14.04 -1.23 -4.64
C GLU A 121 13.63 -2.03 -3.41
N ARG A 122 13.85 -3.33 -3.43
CA ARG A 122 13.54 -4.19 -2.29
C ARG A 122 14.81 -4.38 -1.45
N LEU A 123 14.84 -3.75 -0.29
CA LEU A 123 15.99 -3.71 0.61
C LEU A 123 15.80 -4.64 1.82
N GLY A 124 16.90 -5.20 2.32
CA GLY A 124 16.90 -6.06 3.49
C GLY A 124 18.31 -6.37 3.99
N VAL A 125 18.41 -6.83 5.24
CA VAL A 125 19.69 -7.21 5.87
C VAL A 125 20.08 -8.67 5.67
N ASP A 126 19.13 -9.54 5.32
CA ASP A 126 19.39 -10.96 5.01
C ASP A 126 20.02 -11.07 3.62
N ALA A 127 21.35 -11.19 3.60
CA ALA A 127 22.14 -11.28 2.38
C ALA A 127 22.04 -12.65 1.68
N ASP A 128 21.49 -13.66 2.36
CA ASP A 128 21.28 -15.01 1.80
C ASP A 128 19.99 -15.09 0.98
N ASP A 129 19.12 -14.08 1.06
CA ASP A 129 17.92 -14.00 0.26
C ASP A 129 18.20 -13.16 -1.01
N GLU A 130 18.31 -13.86 -2.15
CA GLU A 130 18.58 -13.30 -3.49
C GLU A 130 17.57 -12.22 -3.92
N PHE A 131 16.47 -12.10 -3.19
CA PHE A 131 15.44 -11.11 -3.42
C PHE A 131 15.77 -9.72 -2.84
N TYR A 132 16.64 -9.60 -1.85
CA TYR A 132 16.94 -8.33 -1.19
C TYR A 132 18.33 -7.81 -1.56
N ILE A 133 18.43 -6.49 -1.79
CA ILE A 133 19.73 -5.80 -1.80
C ILE A 133 19.97 -5.15 -0.45
N LYS A 134 21.22 -5.20 0.04
CA LYS A 134 21.59 -4.52 1.28
C LYS A 134 21.80 -3.02 1.12
N GLU A 135 22.27 -2.60 -0.06
CA GLU A 135 22.64 -1.22 -0.33
C GLU A 135 22.11 -0.74 -1.68
N TYR A 136 21.58 0.49 -1.72
CA TYR A 136 21.19 1.19 -2.93
C TYR A 136 21.97 2.50 -3.05
N LYS A 137 22.81 2.63 -4.08
CA LYS A 137 23.78 3.73 -4.21
C LYS A 137 23.21 4.90 -5.01
N ASN A 138 23.63 6.11 -4.67
CA ASN A 138 23.30 7.34 -5.39
C ASN A 138 21.79 7.62 -5.56
N ALA A 139 20.98 7.26 -4.55
CA ALA A 139 19.58 7.64 -4.47
C ALA A 139 19.44 9.17 -4.52
N LYS A 140 18.57 9.69 -5.39
CA LYS A 140 18.32 11.12 -5.57
C LYS A 140 17.01 11.53 -4.89
N LEU A 141 17.11 11.96 -3.64
CA LEU A 141 16.00 12.51 -2.87
C LEU A 141 16.04 14.03 -3.02
N LEU A 142 15.55 14.52 -4.15
CA LEU A 142 15.56 15.95 -4.49
C LEU A 142 14.30 16.65 -3.99
N ASP A 143 14.29 17.98 -4.04
CA ASP A 143 13.10 18.78 -3.73
C ASP A 143 11.86 18.31 -4.52
N GLY A 144 10.71 18.30 -3.83
CA GLY A 144 9.43 17.80 -4.34
C GLY A 144 9.36 16.28 -4.54
N LYS A 145 10.35 15.50 -4.06
CA LYS A 145 10.26 14.03 -4.01
C LYS A 145 9.70 13.59 -2.66
N ALA A 146 9.06 12.43 -2.66
CA ALA A 146 8.68 11.72 -1.45
C ALA A 146 9.39 10.37 -1.40
N LEU A 147 9.71 9.92 -0.18
CA LEU A 147 10.24 8.60 0.11
C LEU A 147 9.17 7.80 0.87
N GLU A 148 8.86 6.61 0.37
CA GLU A 148 8.04 5.62 1.07
C GLU A 148 8.91 4.41 1.43
N ILE A 149 8.94 4.07 2.71
CA ILE A 149 9.61 2.88 3.24
C ILE A 149 8.52 1.95 3.78
N SER A 150 8.51 0.69 3.34
CA SER A 150 7.50 -0.29 3.76
C SER A 150 8.09 -1.43 4.59
N GLY A 151 7.20 -2.24 5.19
CA GLY A 151 7.59 -3.45 5.92
C GLY A 151 8.23 -3.15 7.27
N THR A 152 9.26 -3.93 7.63
CA THR A 152 10.04 -3.71 8.87
C THR A 152 11.37 -3.02 8.60
N LEU A 153 11.56 -2.53 7.37
CA LEU A 153 12.82 -1.96 6.90
C LEU A 153 13.20 -0.72 7.72
N ARG A 154 14.44 -0.72 8.21
CA ARG A 154 15.14 0.46 8.70
C ARG A 154 16.35 0.70 7.82
N VAL A 155 16.53 1.94 7.39
CA VAL A 155 17.64 2.35 6.52
C VAL A 155 18.46 3.46 7.15
N GLN A 156 19.74 3.47 6.81
CA GLN A 156 20.64 4.60 7.00
C GLN A 156 20.85 5.29 5.64
N LEU A 157 20.61 6.60 5.59
CA LEU A 157 20.91 7.47 4.46
C LEU A 157 22.22 8.19 4.71
N ASN A 158 23.23 7.86 3.91
CA ASN A 158 24.56 8.46 3.97
C ASN A 158 24.70 9.51 2.85
N PRO A 159 24.81 10.81 3.16
CA PRO A 159 24.96 11.86 2.14
C PRO A 159 26.16 11.62 1.22
N LYS A 160 26.02 12.00 -0.05
CA LYS A 160 27.08 11.94 -1.08
C LYS A 160 27.14 13.26 -1.86
N ASP A 161 28.36 13.67 -2.21
CA ASP A 161 28.64 14.78 -3.14
C ASP A 161 28.24 14.41 -4.57
#